data_AF-A0A849VD23-F1
#
_entry.id   AF-A0A849VD23-F1
#
_cell.length_a   1.000
_cell.length_b   1.000
_cell.length_c   1.000
_cell.angle_alpha   90.00
_cell.angle_beta   90.00
_cell.angle_gamma   90.00
#
_symmetry.space_group_name_H-M   'P 1'
#
loop_
_entity.id
_entity.type
_entity.pdbx_description
1 polymer ?
#
loop_
_entity_poly.entity_id
_entity_poly.type
_entity_poly.pdbx_seq_one_letter_code
_entity_poly.pdbx_strand_id
1 'polypeptide(L)'
;MSHVMSKLNQPAAGVDTLKDYREAQMSESRWIDVTHGVKENNFVDNFTFLNNAVLSRYAGDEQLMATTGIFGPITPGTLVHLNPFAQKVDPKNLVVQSNRAPDGKKKDLVTELNELHDKNTNNTPCSAHALCVQGFWVADTDGARIPCLDGASNLFGGTGQLIISLIGDGKGDEAQCDVQQLNFPLLHFGPSKESQDIYKNTLAYYGAKLLAPNEEFELGFTQDLWGIQYDQKLPQYVTDYQFAAQKGGGLFVEHHPFPHIWLPAQGIDPVFNRKTVSRILLGRRLDITQEDGYYRTVQKQHYHFTMFEIPLDGSALAIRPQCIHNDSFTDGAQTVFLANTPANTVALRHSAPIQDMRAGDIPFNK
;
A
#
# COMPACT_ATOMS: atom_id res chain seq x y z
N MET A 1 2.09 -5.43 2.07
CA MET A 1 1.17 -5.10 3.16
C MET A 1 1.90 -5.06 4.48
N SER A 2 1.94 -3.88 5.07
CA SER A 2 2.61 -3.58 6.35
C SER A 2 1.71 -3.89 7.53
N HIS A 3 1.60 -5.18 7.89
CA HIS A 3 0.88 -5.57 9.10
C HIS A 3 1.72 -5.27 10.35
N VAL A 4 1.50 -4.09 10.91
CA VAL A 4 2.08 -3.63 12.17
C VAL A 4 1.63 -4.57 13.29
N MET A 5 2.56 -5.14 14.07
CA MET A 5 2.19 -5.87 15.30
C MET A 5 2.20 -4.86 16.45
N SER A 6 1.05 -4.59 17.05
CA SER A 6 1.06 -4.07 18.42
C SER A 6 1.43 -5.23 19.35
N LYS A 7 2.72 -5.41 19.63
CA LYS A 7 3.08 -6.11 20.87
C LYS A 7 2.48 -5.26 21.98
N LEU A 8 1.59 -5.85 22.79
CA LEU A 8 1.23 -5.29 24.08
C LEU A 8 2.56 -4.97 24.78
N ASN A 9 2.85 -3.68 24.94
CA ASN A 9 4.05 -3.16 25.59
C ASN A 9 3.99 -3.54 27.07
N GLN A 10 4.27 -4.80 27.40
CA GLN A 10 4.73 -5.13 28.73
C GLN A 10 6.22 -4.86 28.74
N PRO A 11 6.71 -3.91 29.55
CA PRO A 11 8.14 -3.79 29.77
C PRO A 11 8.63 -5.18 30.19
N ALA A 12 9.64 -5.70 29.47
CA ALA A 12 10.29 -6.93 29.89
C ALA A 12 10.73 -6.74 31.35
N ALA A 13 10.53 -7.77 32.19
CA ALA A 13 10.96 -7.72 33.57
C ALA A 13 12.45 -7.36 33.63
N GLY A 14 12.79 -6.21 34.24
CA GLY A 14 14.16 -5.69 34.35
C GLY A 14 14.55 -4.53 33.41
N VAL A 15 13.59 -3.90 32.72
CA VAL A 15 13.84 -2.69 31.91
C VAL A 15 13.51 -1.44 32.74
N ASP A 16 14.53 -0.76 33.26
CA ASP A 16 14.37 0.36 34.19
C ASP A 16 14.13 1.73 33.51
N THR A 17 14.42 1.86 32.21
CA THR A 17 14.21 3.11 31.46
C THR A 17 13.68 2.91 30.04
N LEU A 18 13.09 3.97 29.46
CA LEU A 18 12.72 4.03 28.03
C LEU A 18 13.92 3.83 27.09
N LYS A 19 15.13 4.12 27.55
CA LYS A 19 16.36 3.88 26.79
C LYS A 19 16.66 2.38 26.73
N ASP A 20 16.64 1.71 27.87
CA ASP A 20 16.89 0.26 27.96
C ASP A 20 15.84 -0.53 27.17
N TYR A 21 14.58 -0.06 27.17
CA TYR A 21 13.51 -0.64 26.36
C TYR A 21 13.85 -0.58 24.86
N ARG A 22 14.30 0.59 24.39
CA ARG A 22 14.65 0.79 22.98
C ARG A 22 15.83 -0.06 22.55
N GLU A 23 16.89 -0.08 23.36
CA GLU A 23 18.07 -0.91 23.10
C GLU A 23 17.70 -2.39 23.05
N ALA A 24 16.86 -2.87 23.98
CA ALA A 24 16.35 -4.23 23.95
C ALA A 24 15.53 -4.53 22.68
N GLN A 25 14.63 -3.63 22.28
CA GLN A 25 13.82 -3.80 21.07
C GLN A 25 14.67 -3.79 19.78
N MET A 26 15.66 -2.91 19.68
CA MET A 26 16.56 -2.83 18.52
C MET A 26 17.58 -3.98 18.45
N SER A 27 17.73 -4.76 19.53
CA SER A 27 18.51 -6.00 19.52
C SER A 27 17.75 -7.21 18.95
N GLU A 28 16.44 -7.07 18.70
CA GLU A 28 15.64 -8.14 18.09
C GLU A 28 16.06 -8.36 16.62
N SER A 29 16.03 -9.62 16.15
CA SER A 29 16.50 -10.00 14.81
C SER A 29 15.87 -9.21 13.66
N ARG A 30 14.62 -8.77 13.81
CA ARG A 30 13.89 -7.96 12.81
C ARG A 30 14.51 -6.58 12.53
N TRP A 31 15.43 -6.12 13.38
CA TRP A 31 16.15 -4.86 13.22
C TRP A 31 17.50 -4.99 12.51
N ILE A 32 17.99 -6.21 12.28
CA ILE A 32 19.36 -6.45 11.80
C ILE A 32 19.67 -5.77 10.45
N ASP A 33 18.68 -5.71 9.56
CA ASP A 33 18.80 -5.14 8.22
C ASP A 33 18.30 -3.69 8.13
N VAL A 34 17.83 -3.11 9.24
CA VAL A 34 17.15 -1.81 9.22
C VAL A 34 18.15 -0.67 9.20
N THR A 35 18.19 0.05 8.09
CA THR A 35 18.87 1.35 8.01
C THR A 35 18.00 2.45 8.60
N HIS A 36 18.51 3.10 9.65
CA HIS A 36 17.81 4.22 10.28
C HIS A 36 18.25 5.56 9.66
N GLY A 37 17.39 6.12 8.81
CA GLY A 37 17.57 7.38 8.09
C GLY A 37 16.80 8.57 8.69
N VAL A 38 16.46 8.53 9.98
CA VAL A 38 15.73 9.59 10.67
C VAL A 38 16.65 10.27 11.69
N LYS A 39 16.42 11.56 11.94
CA LYS A 39 17.08 12.29 13.04
C LYS A 39 16.77 11.64 14.39
N GLU A 40 17.78 11.52 15.25
CA GLU A 40 17.65 10.81 16.53
C GLU A 40 16.43 11.24 17.37
N ASN A 41 16.23 12.55 17.57
CA ASN A 41 15.08 13.04 18.35
C ASN A 41 13.73 12.58 17.77
N ASN A 42 13.57 12.69 16.44
CA ASN A 42 12.36 12.25 15.75
C ASN A 42 12.13 10.74 15.93
N PHE A 43 13.21 9.95 15.92
CA PHE A 43 13.13 8.51 16.16
C PHE A 43 12.75 8.18 17.60
N VAL A 44 13.38 8.83 18.58
CA VAL A 44 13.07 8.65 20.01
C VAL A 44 11.60 8.94 20.29
N ASP A 45 11.12 10.09 19.83
CA ASP A 45 9.76 10.57 20.10
C ASP A 45 8.68 9.69 19.44
N ASN A 46 9.04 8.95 18.39
CA ASN A 46 8.12 8.11 17.61
C ASN A 46 8.46 6.61 17.70
N PHE A 47 9.33 6.20 18.63
CA PHE A 47 9.91 4.86 18.64
C PHE A 47 8.85 3.77 18.69
N THR A 48 7.81 3.90 19.50
CA THR A 48 6.77 2.87 19.61
C THR A 48 6.09 2.58 18.27
N PHE A 49 5.73 3.63 17.53
CA PHE A 49 5.13 3.51 16.21
C PHE A 49 6.12 2.88 15.21
N LEU A 50 7.33 3.42 15.12
CA LEU A 50 8.36 2.95 14.19
C LEU A 50 8.80 1.51 14.48
N ASN A 51 8.93 1.17 15.76
CA ASN A 51 9.20 -0.18 16.20
C ASN A 51 8.11 -1.14 15.76
N ASN A 52 6.83 -0.77 15.85
CA ASN A 52 5.78 -1.67 15.40
C ASN A 52 5.74 -1.80 13.86
N ALA A 53 6.28 -0.82 13.13
CA ALA A 53 6.41 -0.85 11.67
C ALA A 53 7.60 -1.70 11.17
N VAL A 54 8.55 -2.06 12.04
CA VAL A 54 9.66 -2.97 11.73
C VAL A 54 9.19 -4.43 11.83
N LEU A 55 9.16 -5.09 10.68
CA LEU A 55 8.58 -6.41 10.48
C LEU A 55 9.56 -7.35 9.78
N SER A 56 9.52 -8.61 10.20
CA SER A 56 10.01 -9.75 9.42
C SER A 56 8.87 -10.75 9.25
N ARG A 57 8.81 -11.41 8.09
CA ARG A 57 7.82 -12.45 7.79
C ARG A 57 8.53 -13.70 7.27
N TYR A 58 8.04 -14.85 7.72
CA TYR A 58 8.62 -16.15 7.39
C TYR A 58 7.52 -17.16 7.01
N ALA A 59 7.89 -18.11 6.14
CA ALA A 59 7.19 -19.38 5.94
C ALA A 59 8.17 -20.52 6.22
N GLY A 60 7.92 -21.28 7.29
CA GLY A 60 8.95 -22.16 7.85
C GLY A 60 10.18 -21.34 8.26
N ASP A 61 11.35 -21.77 7.80
CA ASP A 61 12.62 -21.10 8.06
C ASP A 61 12.99 -20.05 6.98
N GLU A 62 12.16 -19.88 5.95
CA GLU A 62 12.42 -18.97 4.84
C GLU A 62 11.88 -17.57 5.13
N GLN A 63 12.75 -16.56 5.06
CA GLN A 63 12.35 -15.15 5.16
C GLN A 63 11.67 -14.70 3.85
N LEU A 64 10.46 -14.18 3.98
CA LEU A 64 9.62 -13.73 2.87
C LEU A 64 9.51 -12.20 2.78
N MET A 65 9.72 -11.52 3.92
CA MET A 65 9.74 -10.06 3.99
C MET A 65 10.66 -9.60 5.11
N ALA A 66 11.37 -8.50 4.88
CA ALA A 66 12.16 -7.79 5.87
C ALA A 66 11.85 -6.29 5.82
N THR A 67 12.00 -5.61 6.94
CA THR A 67 12.11 -4.14 6.94
C THR A 67 13.57 -3.79 6.82
N THR A 68 13.91 -2.92 5.87
CA THR A 68 15.31 -2.59 5.53
C THR A 68 15.63 -1.12 5.72
N GLY A 69 14.63 -0.28 5.96
CA GLY A 69 14.82 1.16 6.08
C GLY A 69 13.68 1.89 6.77
N ILE A 70 14.03 2.94 7.51
CA ILE A 70 13.10 3.92 8.07
C ILE A 70 13.60 5.32 7.69
N PHE A 71 12.75 6.12 7.06
CA PHE A 71 13.10 7.40 6.45
C PHE A 71 12.10 8.52 6.80
N GLY A 72 12.57 9.77 6.77
CA GLY A 72 11.73 10.96 6.94
C GLY A 72 11.82 11.59 8.34
N PRO A 73 10.70 12.13 8.88
CA PRO A 73 9.35 12.16 8.29
C PRO A 73 9.20 13.19 7.15
N ILE A 74 8.12 13.10 6.39
CA ILE A 74 7.54 14.23 5.65
C ILE A 74 6.67 15.00 6.65
N THR A 75 7.12 16.21 7.01
CA THR A 75 6.46 17.02 8.04
C THR A 75 5.38 17.92 7.43
N PRO A 76 4.20 18.09 8.07
CA PRO A 76 3.18 19.02 7.62
C PRO A 76 3.71 20.44 7.36
N GLY A 77 3.26 21.07 6.28
CA GLY A 77 3.67 22.44 5.91
C GLY A 77 5.10 22.57 5.37
N THR A 78 5.79 21.46 5.10
CA THR A 78 7.10 21.46 4.44
C THR A 78 6.97 21.09 2.96
N LEU A 79 7.79 21.72 2.13
CA LEU A 79 7.98 21.28 0.76
C LEU A 79 9.04 20.18 0.78
N VAL A 80 8.75 19.05 0.13
CA VAL A 80 9.66 17.90 0.10
C VAL A 80 9.80 17.38 -1.32
N HIS A 81 10.91 16.72 -1.60
CA HIS A 81 11.02 15.81 -2.74
C HIS A 81 11.60 14.47 -2.29
N LEU A 82 11.32 13.43 -3.07
CA LEU A 82 11.86 12.10 -2.84
C LEU A 82 13.12 11.90 -3.69
N ASN A 83 14.21 11.47 -3.04
CA ASN A 83 15.46 11.13 -3.72
C ASN A 83 15.62 9.59 -3.78
N PRO A 84 15.19 8.94 -4.88
CA PRO A 84 15.25 7.50 -5.04
C PRO A 84 16.67 6.93 -5.12
N PHE A 85 17.67 7.78 -5.39
CA PHE A 85 19.08 7.39 -5.51
C PHE A 85 19.87 7.64 -4.23
N ALA A 86 19.25 8.24 -3.20
CA ALA A 86 19.89 8.48 -1.91
C ALA A 86 20.48 7.20 -1.31
N GLN A 87 19.82 6.05 -1.51
CA GLN A 87 20.24 4.74 -0.98
C GLN A 87 21.68 4.33 -1.35
N LYS A 88 22.24 4.84 -2.46
CA LYS A 88 23.62 4.53 -2.89
C LYS A 88 24.69 5.47 -2.34
N VAL A 89 24.30 6.67 -1.89
CA VAL A 89 25.24 7.77 -1.56
C VAL A 89 25.08 8.21 -0.11
N ASP A 90 23.84 8.37 0.34
CA ASP A 90 23.48 8.62 1.72
C ASP A 90 22.03 8.13 1.96
N PRO A 91 21.84 6.89 2.43
CA PRO A 91 20.50 6.31 2.61
C PRO A 91 19.62 7.11 3.58
N LYS A 92 20.19 8.07 4.33
CA LYS A 92 19.44 8.93 5.26
C LYS A 92 18.59 10.01 4.57
N ASN A 93 18.80 10.26 3.27
CA ASN A 93 18.19 11.40 2.57
C ASN A 93 17.16 10.99 1.51
N LEU A 94 16.44 9.89 1.71
CA LEU A 94 15.35 9.50 0.81
C LEU A 94 14.23 10.56 0.79
N VAL A 95 13.97 11.20 1.94
CA VAL A 95 13.11 12.36 2.06
C VAL A 95 13.98 13.60 2.19
N VAL A 96 13.97 14.46 1.17
CA VAL A 96 14.70 15.72 1.21
C VAL A 96 13.71 16.84 1.47
N GLN A 97 13.71 17.32 2.72
CA GLN A 97 12.93 18.48 3.11
C GLN A 97 13.62 19.76 2.61
N SER A 98 12.88 20.64 1.93
CA SER A 98 13.33 21.97 1.58
C SER A 98 12.73 23.02 2.54
N ASN A 99 12.77 24.30 2.15
CA ASN A 99 12.24 25.39 2.98
C ASN A 99 10.72 25.23 3.23
N ARG A 100 10.20 25.95 4.23
CA ARG A 100 8.75 26.03 4.50
C ARG A 100 7.97 26.26 3.20
N ALA A 101 6.86 25.53 3.04
CA ALA A 101 6.00 25.72 1.88
C ALA A 101 5.62 27.22 1.76
N PRO A 102 5.74 27.84 0.57
CA PRO A 102 5.44 29.26 0.40
C PRO A 102 4.01 29.56 0.86
N ASP A 103 3.81 30.69 1.55
CA ASP A 103 2.47 31.18 1.85
C ASP A 103 1.76 31.53 0.53
N GLY A 104 0.94 30.59 0.04
CA GLY A 104 0.09 30.75 -1.15
C GLY A 104 0.65 30.19 -2.48
N LYS A 105 -0.29 29.61 -3.23
CA LYS A 105 -0.31 29.25 -4.67
C LYS A 105 0.18 27.89 -5.15
N LYS A 106 1.02 27.13 -4.46
CA LYS A 106 1.16 25.71 -4.80
C LYS A 106 0.04 24.94 -4.11
N LYS A 107 -0.69 24.18 -4.91
CA LYS A 107 -1.70 23.26 -4.42
C LYS A 107 -0.98 22.07 -3.78
N ASP A 108 -1.40 21.67 -2.60
CA ASP A 108 -0.83 20.50 -1.93
C ASP A 108 -1.21 19.20 -2.67
N LEU A 109 -0.44 18.14 -2.42
CA LEU A 109 -0.55 16.85 -3.08
C LEU A 109 -1.92 16.20 -2.84
N VAL A 110 -2.43 16.21 -1.60
CA VAL A 110 -3.76 15.65 -1.29
C VAL A 110 -4.85 16.35 -2.09
N THR A 111 -4.84 17.68 -2.15
CA THR A 111 -5.80 18.46 -2.93
C THR A 111 -5.62 18.16 -4.44
N GLU A 112 -4.38 17.99 -4.92
CA GLU A 112 -4.12 17.55 -6.31
C GLU A 112 -4.78 16.21 -6.64
N LEU A 113 -4.53 15.20 -5.83
CA LEU A 113 -5.05 13.85 -5.99
C LEU A 113 -6.58 13.81 -5.92
N ASN A 114 -7.19 14.63 -5.06
CA ASN A 114 -8.64 14.75 -4.96
C ASN A 114 -9.25 15.38 -6.22
N GLU A 115 -8.68 16.45 -6.76
CA GLU A 115 -9.20 17.00 -8.01
C GLU A 115 -8.98 16.06 -9.21
N LEU A 116 -7.89 15.30 -9.25
CA LEU A 116 -7.69 14.27 -10.27
C LEU A 116 -8.81 13.23 -10.21
N HIS A 117 -9.14 12.78 -9.01
CA HIS A 117 -10.26 11.87 -8.76
C HIS A 117 -11.58 12.44 -9.27
N ASP A 118 -11.92 13.67 -8.84
CA ASP A 118 -13.19 14.31 -9.16
C ASP A 118 -13.34 14.53 -10.66
N LYS A 119 -12.32 15.12 -11.31
CA LYS A 119 -12.31 15.38 -12.76
C LYS A 119 -12.41 14.11 -13.59
N ASN A 120 -11.93 12.97 -13.09
CA ASN A 120 -11.95 11.71 -13.80
C ASN A 120 -13.05 10.75 -13.33
N THR A 121 -13.96 11.18 -12.46
CA THR A 121 -15.06 10.32 -11.96
C THR A 121 -15.91 9.74 -13.07
N ASN A 122 -16.15 10.51 -14.13
CA ASN A 122 -16.94 10.07 -15.28
C ASN A 122 -16.09 9.45 -16.40
N ASN A 123 -14.77 9.35 -16.22
CA ASN A 123 -13.83 8.74 -17.17
C ASN A 123 -13.52 7.30 -16.76
N THR A 124 -14.58 6.48 -16.67
CA THR A 124 -14.48 5.09 -16.22
C THR A 124 -13.57 4.27 -17.14
N PRO A 125 -12.56 3.57 -16.60
CA PRO A 125 -11.71 2.68 -17.40
C PRO A 125 -12.53 1.57 -18.06
N CYS A 126 -12.15 1.16 -19.27
CA CYS A 126 -12.74 0.00 -19.92
C CYS A 126 -12.28 -1.31 -19.27
N SER A 127 -12.93 -2.42 -19.61
CA SER A 127 -12.62 -3.75 -19.05
C SER A 127 -11.19 -4.24 -19.31
N ALA A 128 -10.52 -3.72 -20.34
CA ALA A 128 -9.10 -4.00 -20.58
C ALA A 128 -8.17 -3.35 -19.55
N HIS A 129 -8.65 -2.34 -18.81
CA HIS A 129 -7.86 -1.53 -17.88
C HIS A 129 -8.39 -1.58 -16.45
N ALA A 130 -9.58 -2.12 -16.19
CA ALA A 130 -10.10 -2.35 -14.84
C ALA A 130 -10.94 -3.62 -14.77
N LEU A 131 -10.71 -4.41 -13.71
CA LEU A 131 -11.57 -5.52 -13.32
C LEU A 131 -12.77 -4.96 -12.56
N CYS A 132 -13.98 -5.22 -13.06
CA CYS A 132 -15.20 -4.89 -12.34
C CYS A 132 -15.71 -6.10 -11.54
N VAL A 133 -15.89 -5.90 -10.24
CA VAL A 133 -16.44 -6.91 -9.33
C VAL A 133 -17.63 -6.35 -8.57
N GLN A 134 -18.61 -7.19 -8.31
CA GLN A 134 -19.63 -6.90 -7.30
C GLN A 134 -19.17 -7.55 -6.00
N GLY A 135 -19.29 -6.88 -4.86
CA GLY A 135 -19.07 -7.57 -3.60
C GLY A 135 -19.60 -6.85 -2.38
N PHE A 136 -19.92 -7.63 -1.34
CA PHE A 136 -20.48 -7.08 -0.11
C PHE A 136 -19.40 -6.79 0.91
N TRP A 137 -19.27 -5.53 1.36
CA TRP A 137 -18.40 -5.19 2.49
C TRP A 137 -19.16 -5.48 3.80
N VAL A 138 -18.71 -6.50 4.54
CA VAL A 138 -19.30 -6.84 5.84
C VAL A 138 -18.25 -6.65 6.91
N ALA A 139 -18.54 -5.88 7.96
CA ALA A 139 -17.60 -5.63 9.05
C ALA A 139 -17.48 -6.83 10.01
N ASP A 140 -16.38 -6.88 10.76
CA ASP A 140 -16.11 -7.87 11.82
C ASP A 140 -17.18 -7.81 12.90
N THR A 141 -17.58 -6.60 13.26
CA THR A 141 -18.68 -6.33 14.21
C THR A 141 -20.01 -6.93 13.75
N ASP A 142 -20.17 -7.16 12.45
CA ASP A 142 -21.37 -7.75 11.84
C ASP A 142 -21.21 -9.26 11.58
N GLY A 143 -20.19 -9.90 12.17
CA GLY A 143 -19.97 -11.34 12.13
C GLY A 143 -19.10 -11.85 10.98
N ALA A 144 -18.45 -10.97 10.21
CA ALA A 144 -17.55 -11.35 9.11
C ALA A 144 -16.08 -11.53 9.54
N ARG A 145 -15.84 -11.83 10.82
CA ARG A 145 -14.50 -12.10 11.36
C ARG A 145 -13.76 -13.10 10.47
N ILE A 146 -12.53 -12.78 10.11
CA ILE A 146 -11.71 -13.72 9.37
C ILE A 146 -11.07 -14.71 10.36
N PRO A 147 -11.36 -16.03 10.27
CA PRO A 147 -10.69 -17.02 11.11
C PRO A 147 -9.20 -17.01 10.84
N CYS A 148 -8.39 -17.12 11.90
CA CYS A 148 -6.92 -17.10 11.83
C CYS A 148 -6.29 -15.76 11.41
N LEU A 149 -7.09 -14.70 11.22
CA LEU A 149 -6.55 -13.34 11.35
C LEU A 149 -6.22 -13.13 12.84
N ASP A 150 -4.93 -12.97 13.13
CA ASP A 150 -4.48 -12.68 14.48
C ASP A 150 -4.92 -11.26 14.91
N GLY A 151 -4.78 -10.94 16.19
CA GLY A 151 -5.02 -9.58 16.69
C GLY A 151 -4.07 -8.53 16.08
N ALA A 152 -2.97 -8.95 15.42
CA ALA A 152 -2.07 -8.06 14.69
C ALA A 152 -2.60 -7.67 13.30
N SER A 153 -3.69 -8.29 12.88
CA SER A 153 -4.50 -7.89 11.73
C SER A 153 -5.48 -6.76 12.10
N ASN A 154 -5.61 -6.45 13.39
CA ASN A 154 -6.49 -5.44 13.99
C ASN A 154 -5.69 -4.22 14.51
N LEU A 155 -4.89 -3.57 13.65
CA LEU A 155 -4.50 -2.18 13.91
C LEU A 155 -5.53 -1.16 13.38
N PHE A 156 -6.66 -1.68 12.86
CA PHE A 156 -7.47 -1.02 11.86
C PHE A 156 -8.95 -1.11 12.27
N GLY A 157 -9.67 0.02 12.23
CA GLY A 157 -10.89 0.28 12.99
C GLY A 157 -11.98 -0.80 12.90
N GLY A 158 -12.17 -1.40 11.72
CA GLY A 158 -12.98 -2.61 11.54
C GLY A 158 -12.37 -3.50 10.46
N THR A 159 -12.29 -4.81 10.70
CA THR A 159 -12.01 -5.78 9.63
C THR A 159 -13.30 -6.18 8.94
N GLY A 160 -13.20 -6.90 7.83
CA GLY A 160 -14.36 -7.32 7.06
C GLY A 160 -13.99 -8.16 5.85
N GLN A 161 -15.01 -8.60 5.11
CA GLN A 161 -14.83 -9.37 3.88
C GLN A 161 -15.48 -8.62 2.73
N LEU A 162 -14.82 -8.56 1.57
CA LEU A 162 -15.46 -8.25 0.31
C LEU A 162 -15.65 -9.56 -0.44
N ILE A 163 -16.85 -10.15 -0.35
CA ILE A 163 -17.19 -11.36 -1.11
C ILE A 163 -17.47 -10.96 -2.54
N ILE A 164 -16.55 -11.23 -3.46
CA ILE A 164 -16.68 -10.80 -4.86
C ILE A 164 -17.41 -11.82 -5.73
N SER A 165 -18.18 -11.33 -6.70
CA SER A 165 -18.64 -12.05 -7.89
C SER A 165 -18.24 -11.24 -9.12
N LEU A 166 -17.70 -11.90 -10.14
CA LEU A 166 -17.34 -11.26 -11.40
C LEU A 166 -18.62 -10.82 -12.13
N ILE A 167 -18.66 -9.56 -12.56
CA ILE A 167 -19.76 -9.05 -13.38
C ILE A 167 -19.40 -9.31 -14.84
N GLY A 168 -20.18 -10.13 -15.55
CA GLY A 168 -20.02 -10.31 -16.99
C GLY A 168 -20.09 -8.98 -17.75
N ASP A 169 -19.47 -8.90 -18.92
CA ASP A 169 -19.29 -7.66 -19.71
C ASP A 169 -20.59 -7.08 -20.34
N GLY A 170 -21.76 -7.48 -19.83
CA GLY A 170 -23.07 -6.99 -20.26
C GLY A 170 -23.48 -7.46 -21.65
N LYS A 171 -22.72 -8.35 -22.31
CA LYS A 171 -23.08 -8.96 -23.59
C LYS A 171 -23.76 -10.31 -23.40
N GLY A 172 -24.97 -10.27 -22.84
CA GLY A 172 -26.03 -11.21 -23.21
C GLY A 172 -25.90 -12.69 -22.81
N ASP A 173 -24.93 -13.09 -22.00
CA ASP A 173 -24.98 -14.36 -21.28
C ASP A 173 -24.57 -14.07 -19.84
N GLU A 174 -25.38 -14.52 -18.88
CA GLU A 174 -24.99 -14.71 -17.48
C GLU A 174 -23.96 -15.87 -17.43
N ALA A 175 -22.86 -15.72 -18.16
CA ALA A 175 -21.74 -16.62 -18.10
C ALA A 175 -21.22 -16.54 -16.67
N GLN A 176 -21.53 -17.60 -15.92
CA GLN A 176 -20.85 -18.02 -14.72
C GLN A 176 -19.34 -17.90 -14.98
N CYS A 177 -18.76 -16.74 -14.67
CA CYS A 177 -17.32 -16.58 -14.75
C CYS A 177 -16.73 -17.62 -13.81
N ASP A 178 -15.85 -18.46 -14.32
CA ASP A 178 -15.15 -19.46 -13.53
C ASP A 178 -14.32 -18.74 -12.47
N VAL A 179 -14.90 -18.61 -11.28
CA VAL A 179 -14.42 -17.82 -10.14
C VAL A 179 -13.18 -18.41 -9.48
N GLN A 180 -12.61 -19.43 -10.10
CA GLN A 180 -11.29 -19.96 -9.78
C GLN A 180 -10.16 -18.99 -10.20
N GLN A 181 -10.40 -18.06 -11.13
CA GLN A 181 -9.36 -17.15 -11.63
C GLN A 181 -9.70 -15.66 -11.44
N LEU A 182 -8.83 -14.91 -10.78
CA LEU A 182 -8.88 -13.45 -10.73
C LEU A 182 -7.75 -12.85 -11.56
N ASN A 183 -8.12 -12.17 -12.64
CA ASN A 183 -7.15 -11.45 -13.48
C ASN A 183 -7.30 -9.94 -13.28
N PHE A 184 -6.32 -9.33 -12.63
CA PHE A 184 -6.23 -7.88 -12.52
C PHE A 184 -5.49 -7.33 -13.73
N PRO A 185 -6.08 -6.40 -14.50
CA PRO A 185 -5.36 -5.69 -15.55
C PRO A 185 -4.09 -5.05 -14.99
N LEU A 186 -2.95 -5.35 -15.60
CA LEU A 186 -1.65 -4.78 -15.26
C LEU A 186 -1.31 -3.68 -16.27
N LEU A 187 -1.27 -2.44 -15.80
CA LEU A 187 -0.85 -1.30 -16.60
C LEU A 187 0.63 -0.99 -16.36
N HIS A 188 1.37 -0.85 -17.46
CA HIS A 188 2.76 -0.39 -17.46
C HIS A 188 2.84 1.04 -17.97
N PHE A 189 3.80 1.80 -17.44
CA PHE A 189 4.14 3.11 -17.98
C PHE A 189 5.00 2.93 -19.25
N GLY A 190 4.33 2.73 -20.39
CA GLY A 190 4.98 2.37 -21.63
C GLY A 190 5.75 3.52 -22.32
N PRO A 191 6.47 3.20 -23.42
CA PRO A 191 7.28 4.18 -24.15
C PRO A 191 6.46 5.08 -25.08
N SER A 192 5.21 4.71 -25.42
CA SER A 192 4.34 5.50 -26.30
C SER A 192 3.50 6.49 -25.50
N LYS A 193 3.22 7.66 -26.10
CA LYS A 193 2.32 8.65 -25.50
C LYS A 193 0.96 8.06 -25.15
N GLU A 194 0.40 7.22 -26.03
CA GLU A 194 -0.88 6.55 -25.81
C GLU A 194 -0.86 5.66 -24.55
N SER A 195 0.17 4.83 -24.37
CA SER A 195 0.32 3.98 -23.19
C SER A 195 0.48 4.82 -21.91
N GLN A 196 1.26 5.90 -21.98
CA GLN A 196 1.42 6.83 -20.85
C GLN A 196 0.12 7.56 -20.50
N ASP A 197 -0.64 7.98 -21.50
CA ASP A 197 -1.93 8.66 -21.31
C ASP A 197 -2.96 7.70 -20.71
N ILE A 198 -3.05 6.45 -21.18
CA ILE A 198 -3.89 5.40 -20.59
C ILE A 198 -3.51 5.18 -19.12
N TYR A 199 -2.22 5.01 -18.82
CA TYR A 199 -1.73 4.79 -17.47
C TYR A 199 -2.08 5.97 -16.55
N LYS A 200 -1.77 7.21 -16.97
CA LYS A 200 -2.01 8.43 -16.18
C LYS A 200 -3.51 8.70 -15.98
N ASN A 201 -4.33 8.53 -17.00
CA ASN A 201 -5.77 8.74 -16.90
C ASN A 201 -6.41 7.68 -15.99
N THR A 202 -5.96 6.43 -16.08
CA THR A 202 -6.46 5.36 -15.20
C THR A 202 -6.00 5.57 -13.76
N LEU A 203 -4.77 6.02 -13.50
CA LEU A 203 -4.36 6.46 -12.16
C LEU A 203 -5.24 7.61 -11.64
N ALA A 204 -5.47 8.63 -12.46
CA ALA A 204 -6.27 9.79 -12.07
C ALA A 204 -7.71 9.39 -11.70
N TYR A 205 -8.30 8.39 -12.38
CA TYR A 205 -9.58 7.79 -11.99
C TYR A 205 -9.56 7.24 -10.55
N TYR A 206 -8.46 6.67 -10.08
CA TYR A 206 -8.32 6.23 -8.68
C TYR A 206 -7.91 7.36 -7.71
N GLY A 207 -7.77 8.60 -8.19
CA GLY A 207 -7.20 9.70 -7.40
C GLY A 207 -5.73 9.49 -7.10
N ALA A 208 -4.99 9.01 -8.10
CA ALA A 208 -3.57 8.69 -8.02
C ALA A 208 -2.78 9.46 -9.09
N LYS A 209 -1.47 9.63 -8.86
CA LYS A 209 -0.51 10.10 -9.86
C LYS A 209 0.87 9.49 -9.67
N LEU A 210 1.69 9.56 -10.72
CA LEU A 210 3.12 9.44 -10.56
C LEU A 210 3.70 10.79 -10.16
N LEU A 211 4.50 10.80 -9.10
CA LEU A 211 5.43 11.87 -8.79
C LEU A 211 6.69 11.64 -9.60
N ALA A 212 7.11 12.64 -10.37
CA ALA A 212 8.35 12.56 -11.12
C ALA A 212 9.56 12.52 -10.16
N PRO A 213 10.72 11.98 -10.60
CA PRO A 213 11.94 12.02 -9.81
C PRO A 213 12.27 13.45 -9.37
N ASN A 214 12.48 13.64 -8.06
CA ASN A 214 12.72 14.95 -7.43
C ASN A 214 11.58 15.98 -7.60
N GLU A 215 10.36 15.57 -7.95
CA GLU A 215 9.20 16.46 -7.92
C GLU A 215 8.98 16.98 -6.50
N GLU A 216 8.92 18.31 -6.36
CA GLU A 216 8.65 18.96 -5.08
C GLU A 216 7.14 19.08 -4.84
N PHE A 217 6.69 18.62 -3.67
CA PHE A 217 5.30 18.72 -3.24
C PHE A 217 5.18 19.08 -1.76
N GLU A 218 4.09 19.77 -1.41
CA GLU A 218 3.60 19.86 -0.04
C GLU A 218 2.56 18.75 0.15
N LEU A 219 2.58 18.05 1.28
CA LEU A 219 1.73 16.87 1.44
C LEU A 219 0.23 17.19 1.50
N GLY A 220 -0.18 18.26 2.20
CA GLY A 220 -1.59 18.55 2.43
C GLY A 220 -2.26 17.65 3.47
N PHE A 221 -1.47 17.04 4.36
CA PHE A 221 -1.93 16.22 5.47
C PHE A 221 -1.38 16.75 6.80
N THR A 222 -2.11 16.55 7.89
CA THR A 222 -1.86 17.23 9.16
C THR A 222 -0.94 16.47 10.11
N GLN A 223 -0.48 15.27 9.74
CA GLN A 223 0.46 14.48 10.53
C GLN A 223 1.69 14.09 9.72
N ASP A 224 2.75 13.70 10.42
CA ASP A 224 3.98 13.20 9.82
C ASP A 224 3.74 11.90 9.03
N LEU A 225 4.34 11.81 7.85
CA LEU A 225 4.44 10.58 7.07
C LEU A 225 5.85 10.02 7.11
N TRP A 226 5.97 8.74 7.46
CA TRP A 226 7.21 8.03 7.67
C TRP A 226 7.43 7.01 6.56
N GLY A 227 8.57 7.07 5.89
CA GLY A 227 8.93 6.11 4.87
C GLY A 227 9.43 4.82 5.51
N ILE A 228 8.70 3.72 5.38
CA ILE A 228 9.13 2.40 5.84
C ILE A 228 9.43 1.55 4.62
N GLN A 229 10.65 1.03 4.53
CA GLN A 229 11.07 0.19 3.41
C GLN A 229 10.91 -1.28 3.75
N TYR A 230 10.13 -1.96 2.92
CA TYR A 230 9.94 -3.39 2.95
C TYR A 230 10.64 -4.02 1.76
N ASP A 231 11.43 -5.05 2.01
CA ASP A 231 11.98 -5.94 1.00
C ASP A 231 11.15 -7.22 1.02
N GLN A 232 10.57 -7.59 -0.13
CA GLN A 232 9.60 -8.68 -0.26
C GLN A 232 10.07 -9.69 -1.31
N LYS A 233 9.88 -10.98 -1.04
CA LYS A 233 10.24 -12.06 -1.96
C LYS A 233 9.00 -12.64 -2.64
N LEU A 234 8.87 -12.43 -3.96
CA LEU A 234 7.83 -13.08 -4.77
C LEU A 234 8.34 -14.32 -5.52
N PRO A 235 7.46 -15.30 -5.79
CA PRO A 235 6.02 -15.33 -5.47
C PRO A 235 5.67 -15.77 -4.03
N GLN A 236 6.65 -16.26 -3.26
CA GLN A 236 6.42 -16.96 -1.98
C GLN A 236 5.68 -16.11 -0.95
N TYR A 237 5.94 -14.80 -0.87
CA TYR A 237 5.18 -13.91 0.01
C TYR A 237 3.68 -13.92 -0.31
N VAL A 238 3.30 -13.99 -1.59
CA VAL A 238 1.90 -14.05 -1.99
C VAL A 238 1.32 -15.44 -1.77
N THR A 239 2.02 -16.50 -2.19
CA THR A 239 1.48 -17.88 -2.09
C THR A 239 1.45 -18.39 -0.64
N ASP A 240 2.54 -18.19 0.10
CA ASP A 240 2.78 -18.89 1.37
C ASP A 240 2.41 -18.03 2.57
N TYR A 241 2.21 -16.72 2.36
CA TYR A 241 1.75 -15.80 3.40
C TYR A 241 0.36 -15.21 3.09
N GLN A 242 0.16 -14.52 1.97
CA GLN A 242 -1.15 -13.88 1.68
C GLN A 242 -2.28 -14.90 1.46
N PHE A 243 -2.03 -15.93 0.65
CA PHE A 243 -3.05 -16.93 0.30
C PHE A 243 -3.05 -18.18 1.17
N ALA A 244 -2.10 -18.33 2.10
CA ALA A 244 -2.07 -19.49 2.96
C ALA A 244 -3.40 -19.64 3.73
N ALA A 245 -3.95 -20.86 3.71
CA ALA A 245 -5.27 -21.17 4.28
C ALA A 245 -5.38 -20.80 5.78
N GLN A 246 -4.25 -20.78 6.50
CA GLN A 246 -4.18 -20.41 7.91
C GLN A 246 -3.77 -18.94 8.16
N LYS A 247 -3.53 -18.12 7.13
CA LYS A 247 -3.03 -16.74 7.28
C LYS A 247 -3.86 -15.67 6.56
N GLY A 248 -5.07 -15.99 6.10
CA GLY A 248 -5.95 -14.98 5.52
C GLY A 248 -6.81 -15.44 4.37
N GLY A 249 -6.36 -16.44 3.60
CA GLY A 249 -7.16 -17.10 2.55
C GLY A 249 -7.82 -16.13 1.55
N GLY A 250 -7.20 -14.98 1.28
CA GLY A 250 -7.76 -13.92 0.45
C GLY A 250 -6.75 -12.79 0.21
N LEU A 251 -7.04 -11.96 -0.79
CA LEU A 251 -6.22 -10.79 -1.10
C LEU A 251 -6.71 -9.62 -0.26
N PHE A 252 -5.92 -9.14 0.69
CA PHE A 252 -6.35 -8.00 1.48
C PHE A 252 -6.21 -6.69 0.70
N VAL A 253 -7.22 -5.85 0.78
CA VAL A 253 -7.16 -4.46 0.35
C VAL A 253 -7.45 -3.56 1.52
N GLU A 254 -6.89 -2.37 1.49
CA GLU A 254 -6.99 -1.42 2.58
C GLU A 254 -7.24 -0.02 2.05
N HIS A 255 -7.72 0.84 2.93
CA HIS A 255 -7.77 2.26 2.67
C HIS A 255 -7.47 3.02 3.97
N HIS A 256 -6.84 4.18 3.82
CA HIS A 256 -6.34 4.97 4.95
C HIS A 256 -6.90 6.40 4.89
N PRO A 257 -7.14 7.07 6.03
CA PRO A 257 -7.53 8.48 6.04
C PRO A 257 -6.39 9.46 5.72
N PHE A 258 -5.25 8.94 5.25
CA PHE A 258 -4.06 9.68 4.88
C PHE A 258 -3.57 9.21 3.50
N PRO A 259 -2.84 10.04 2.74
CA PRO A 259 -2.31 9.62 1.45
C PRO A 259 -1.27 8.52 1.63
N HIS A 260 -1.08 7.68 0.63
CA HIS A 260 0.08 6.78 0.54
C HIS A 260 0.96 7.20 -0.60
N ILE A 261 2.26 6.98 -0.41
CA ILE A 261 3.27 7.15 -1.42
C ILE A 261 4.14 5.90 -1.43
N TRP A 262 4.34 5.32 -2.62
CA TRP A 262 5.21 4.18 -2.84
C TRP A 262 6.40 4.60 -3.69
N LEU A 263 7.60 4.37 -3.17
CA LEU A 263 8.85 4.63 -3.86
C LEU A 263 9.64 3.32 -4.03
N PRO A 264 9.71 2.75 -5.24
CA PRO A 264 10.51 1.56 -5.51
C PRO A 264 12.01 1.84 -5.31
N ALA A 265 12.71 0.92 -4.64
CA ALA A 265 14.16 1.01 -4.47
C ALA A 265 14.88 0.89 -5.81
N GLN A 266 15.90 1.72 -6.02
CA GLN A 266 16.67 1.74 -7.26
C GLN A 266 17.88 0.83 -7.19
N GLY A 267 17.97 -0.15 -8.10
CA GLY A 267 19.09 -1.08 -8.18
C GLY A 267 18.72 -2.47 -7.69
N ILE A 268 19.64 -3.08 -6.94
CA ILE A 268 19.46 -4.41 -6.35
C ILE A 268 19.04 -4.24 -4.89
N ASP A 269 17.97 -4.94 -4.48
CA ASP A 269 17.49 -4.92 -3.10
C ASP A 269 18.52 -5.57 -2.14
N PRO A 270 18.57 -5.13 -0.87
CA PRO A 270 19.66 -5.50 0.04
C PRO A 270 19.53 -6.90 0.64
N VAL A 271 18.31 -7.45 0.80
CA VAL A 271 18.11 -8.72 1.51
C VAL A 271 18.01 -9.89 0.53
N PHE A 272 17.21 -9.75 -0.53
CA PHE A 272 16.95 -10.84 -1.47
C PHE A 272 17.81 -10.77 -2.75
N ASN A 273 18.56 -9.68 -2.94
CA ASN A 273 19.48 -9.45 -4.05
C ASN A 273 18.82 -9.53 -5.43
N ARG A 274 17.63 -8.94 -5.59
CA ARG A 274 16.86 -8.92 -6.83
C ARG A 274 16.62 -7.48 -7.31
N LYS A 275 16.06 -7.34 -8.51
CA LYS A 275 15.60 -6.04 -9.01
C LYS A 275 14.18 -5.80 -8.52
N THR A 276 13.93 -4.59 -8.05
CA THR A 276 12.60 -4.20 -7.63
C THR A 276 11.62 -4.18 -8.79
N VAL A 277 10.50 -4.87 -8.62
CA VAL A 277 9.31 -4.76 -9.47
C VAL A 277 8.14 -4.41 -8.56
N SER A 278 7.73 -3.15 -8.60
CA SER A 278 6.74 -2.60 -7.68
C SER A 278 5.38 -2.54 -8.33
N ARG A 279 4.42 -3.32 -7.82
CA ARG A 279 3.06 -3.37 -8.35
C ARG A 279 2.04 -3.06 -7.27
N ILE A 280 1.24 -2.03 -7.52
CA ILE A 280 0.20 -1.57 -6.60
C ILE A 280 -1.15 -1.83 -7.23
N LEU A 281 -1.98 -2.60 -6.55
CA LEU A 281 -3.39 -2.70 -6.88
C LEU A 281 -4.11 -1.48 -6.33
N LEU A 282 -4.91 -0.80 -7.15
CA LEU A 282 -5.81 0.27 -6.73
C LEU A 282 -7.25 -0.16 -6.96
N GLY A 283 -8.13 0.27 -6.06
CA GLY A 283 -9.55 -0.02 -6.06
C GLY A 283 -10.41 1.23 -5.93
N ARG A 284 -11.59 1.22 -6.56
CA ARG A 284 -12.57 2.30 -6.47
C ARG A 284 -13.99 1.75 -6.51
N ARG A 285 -14.87 2.29 -5.67
CA ARG A 285 -16.32 2.01 -5.72
C ARG A 285 -16.96 2.71 -6.93
N LEU A 286 -17.80 2.00 -7.69
CA LEU A 286 -18.43 2.51 -8.93
C LEU A 286 -19.65 3.40 -8.71
N ASP A 287 -20.58 2.95 -7.87
CA ASP A 287 -21.91 3.58 -7.78
C ASP A 287 -21.95 4.61 -6.65
N ILE A 288 -21.69 5.86 -7.02
CA ILE A 288 -21.54 6.97 -6.09
C ILE A 288 -22.48 8.10 -6.49
N THR A 289 -23.52 8.28 -5.69
CA THR A 289 -24.42 9.44 -5.84
C THR A 289 -23.87 10.66 -5.10
N GLN A 290 -23.01 10.44 -4.09
CA GLN A 290 -22.28 11.45 -3.33
C GLN A 290 -21.02 10.83 -2.70
N GLU A 291 -19.91 11.58 -2.58
CA GLU A 291 -18.75 11.20 -1.78
C GLU A 291 -18.69 12.05 -0.51
N ASP A 292 -18.93 11.46 0.66
CA ASP A 292 -18.95 12.14 1.95
C ASP A 292 -17.87 11.60 2.88
N GLY A 293 -16.60 11.89 2.55
CA GLY A 293 -15.49 11.94 3.50
C GLY A 293 -15.05 10.66 4.22
N TYR A 294 -15.87 9.62 4.36
CA TYR A 294 -15.54 8.40 5.10
C TYR A 294 -16.34 7.15 4.69
N TYR A 295 -17.63 7.24 4.35
CA TYR A 295 -18.42 6.06 3.95
C TYR A 295 -19.53 6.44 2.98
N ARG A 296 -19.28 6.25 1.68
CA ARG A 296 -20.32 6.47 0.65
C ARG A 296 -21.48 5.52 0.88
N THR A 297 -22.70 6.04 1.02
CA THR A 297 -23.92 5.25 0.82
C THR A 297 -23.98 4.81 -0.64
N VAL A 298 -23.73 3.52 -0.86
CA VAL A 298 -23.76 2.90 -2.19
C VAL A 298 -25.12 2.25 -2.44
N GLN A 299 -25.69 2.43 -3.63
CA GLN A 299 -26.87 1.67 -4.06
C GLN A 299 -26.47 0.30 -4.59
N LYS A 300 -25.31 0.21 -5.24
CA LYS A 300 -24.71 -1.04 -5.75
C LYS A 300 -23.28 -1.17 -5.24
N GLN A 301 -22.95 -2.35 -4.70
CA GLN A 301 -21.62 -2.62 -4.18
C GLN A 301 -20.69 -3.12 -5.29
N HIS A 302 -20.45 -2.27 -6.30
CA HIS A 302 -19.53 -2.59 -7.38
C HIS A 302 -18.21 -1.85 -7.20
N TYR A 303 -17.13 -2.51 -7.60
CA TYR A 303 -15.76 -2.04 -7.43
C TYR A 303 -14.99 -2.25 -8.73
N HIS A 304 -14.15 -1.28 -9.05
CA HIS A 304 -13.10 -1.40 -10.05
C HIS A 304 -11.77 -1.66 -9.36
N PHE A 305 -10.98 -2.56 -9.95
CA PHE A 305 -9.62 -2.85 -9.53
C PHE A 305 -8.66 -2.84 -10.71
N THR A 306 -7.53 -2.14 -10.58
CA THR A 306 -6.46 -2.09 -11.58
C THR A 306 -5.11 -2.19 -10.91
N MET A 307 -4.20 -2.98 -11.48
CA MET A 307 -2.83 -3.07 -11.00
C MET A 307 -1.91 -2.17 -11.82
N PHE A 308 -1.04 -1.44 -11.14
CA PHE A 308 -0.09 -0.52 -11.75
C PHE A 308 1.32 -0.96 -11.41
N GLU A 309 2.16 -1.17 -12.42
CA GLU A 309 3.60 -1.27 -12.23
C GLU A 309 4.19 0.15 -12.19
N ILE A 310 4.89 0.49 -11.11
CA ILE A 310 5.57 1.79 -10.99
C ILE A 310 6.86 1.72 -11.83
N PRO A 311 7.10 2.68 -12.74
CA PRO A 311 8.34 2.68 -13.53
C PRO A 311 9.57 2.79 -12.63
N LEU A 312 10.59 2.00 -12.93
CA LEU A 312 11.86 2.00 -12.19
C LEU A 312 12.82 3.08 -12.71
N ASP A 313 12.32 4.31 -12.79
CA ASP A 313 13.05 5.51 -13.23
C ASP A 313 13.25 6.54 -12.11
N GLY A 314 12.86 6.16 -10.89
CA GLY A 314 12.87 7.04 -9.71
C GLY A 314 11.53 7.70 -9.41
N SER A 315 10.49 7.44 -10.21
CA SER A 315 9.14 7.92 -9.93
C SER A 315 8.54 7.24 -8.69
N ALA A 316 7.65 7.96 -8.01
CA ALA A 316 6.83 7.41 -6.92
C ALA A 316 5.36 7.38 -7.34
N LEU A 317 4.57 6.43 -6.83
CA LEU A 317 3.12 6.44 -6.98
C LEU A 317 2.51 7.03 -5.72
N ALA A 318 1.70 8.08 -5.88
CA ALA A 318 0.95 8.69 -4.78
C ALA A 318 -0.56 8.50 -4.98
N ILE A 319 -1.28 8.20 -3.89
CA ILE A 319 -2.74 8.06 -3.89
C ILE A 319 -3.38 8.99 -2.88
N ARG A 320 -4.60 9.44 -3.19
CA ARG A 320 -5.40 10.22 -2.24
C ARG A 320 -5.72 9.41 -0.98
N PRO A 321 -5.98 10.08 0.15
CA PRO A 321 -6.68 9.47 1.26
C PRO A 321 -7.92 8.70 0.80
N GLN A 322 -8.19 7.57 1.43
CA GLN A 322 -9.34 6.69 1.23
C GLN A 322 -9.34 5.92 -0.10
N CYS A 323 -8.29 6.00 -0.92
CA CYS A 323 -8.17 5.12 -2.09
C CYS A 323 -7.92 3.68 -1.61
N ILE A 324 -8.67 2.73 -2.16
CA ILE A 324 -8.52 1.31 -1.85
C ILE A 324 -7.25 0.81 -2.53
N HIS A 325 -6.41 0.04 -1.86
CA HIS A 325 -5.17 -0.46 -2.45
C HIS A 325 -4.65 -1.75 -1.82
N ASN A 326 -3.69 -2.38 -2.51
CA ASN A 326 -2.83 -3.43 -1.99
C ASN A 326 -1.43 -3.29 -2.64
N ASP A 327 -0.40 -3.52 -1.84
CA ASP A 327 1.01 -3.38 -2.18
C ASP A 327 1.79 -4.71 -2.06
N SER A 328 1.07 -5.85 -1.99
CA SER A 328 1.67 -7.18 -1.76
C SER A 328 2.27 -7.80 -3.01
N PHE A 329 2.10 -7.17 -4.17
CA PHE A 329 2.58 -7.66 -5.47
C PHE A 329 3.94 -7.07 -5.86
N THR A 330 4.65 -6.48 -4.89
CA THR A 330 6.01 -6.00 -5.06
C THR A 330 7.02 -7.12 -4.84
N ASP A 331 7.92 -7.35 -5.80
CA ASP A 331 9.14 -8.16 -5.63
C ASP A 331 10.32 -7.21 -5.41
N GLY A 332 11.12 -7.42 -4.37
CA GLY A 332 12.22 -6.55 -3.95
C GLY A 332 11.81 -5.42 -3.00
N ALA A 333 12.66 -4.39 -2.92
CA ALA A 333 12.54 -3.34 -1.91
C ALA A 333 11.69 -2.14 -2.35
N GLN A 334 10.76 -1.72 -1.51
CA GLN A 334 9.89 -0.55 -1.74
C GLN A 334 9.67 0.21 -0.45
N THR A 335 9.79 1.54 -0.51
CA THR A 335 9.45 2.44 0.60
C THR A 335 7.97 2.83 0.51
N VAL A 336 7.23 2.61 1.59
CA VAL A 336 5.83 3.02 1.75
C VAL A 336 5.76 4.11 2.81
N PHE A 337 5.09 5.22 2.49
CA PHE A 337 4.93 6.32 3.44
C PHE A 337 3.66 6.18 4.26
N LEU A 338 3.83 6.03 5.58
CA LEU A 338 2.78 5.70 6.54
C LEU A 338 2.65 6.78 7.63
N ALA A 339 1.43 7.09 8.05
CA ALA A 339 1.17 7.93 9.22
C ALA A 339 0.94 7.07 10.46
N ASN A 340 1.17 7.63 11.66
CA ASN A 340 0.76 7.00 12.92
C ASN A 340 -0.76 7.17 13.13
N THR A 341 -1.55 6.63 12.21
CA THR A 341 -3.00 6.71 12.20
C THR A 341 -3.57 5.33 11.81
N PRO A 342 -4.63 4.84 12.47
CA PRO A 342 -5.29 3.61 12.09
C PRO A 342 -5.87 3.64 10.65
N ALA A 343 -5.78 2.52 9.95
CA ALA A 343 -6.46 2.20 8.69
C ALA A 343 -7.85 1.58 8.87
N ASN A 344 -8.54 1.35 7.75
CA ASN A 344 -9.55 0.31 7.62
C ASN A 344 -9.06 -0.73 6.60
N THR A 345 -9.05 -2.01 6.96
CA THR A 345 -8.52 -3.09 6.11
C THR A 345 -9.58 -4.17 5.93
N VAL A 346 -9.74 -4.66 4.70
CA VAL A 346 -10.67 -5.75 4.37
C VAL A 346 -10.03 -6.78 3.47
N ALA A 347 -10.29 -8.05 3.74
CA ALA A 347 -9.91 -9.09 2.81
C ALA A 347 -10.87 -9.12 1.61
N LEU A 348 -10.35 -8.92 0.39
CA LEU A 348 -11.00 -9.44 -0.80
C LEU A 348 -10.98 -10.97 -0.69
N ARG A 349 -12.16 -11.52 -0.48
CA ARG A 349 -12.36 -12.96 -0.43
C ARG A 349 -13.36 -13.32 -1.50
N HIS A 350 -13.17 -14.48 -2.10
CA HIS A 350 -14.24 -15.07 -2.89
C HIS A 350 -14.99 -16.07 -1.99
N SER A 351 -16.27 -16.30 -2.26
CA SER A 351 -17.09 -17.27 -1.49
C SER A 351 -16.60 -18.72 -1.64
N ALA A 352 -15.74 -18.95 -2.63
CA ALA A 352 -14.95 -20.16 -2.86
C ALA A 352 -13.45 -19.79 -2.94
N PRO A 353 -12.51 -20.70 -2.62
CA PRO A 353 -11.07 -20.41 -2.73
C PRO A 353 -10.67 -19.94 -4.13
N ILE A 354 -9.98 -18.80 -4.22
CA ILE A 354 -9.34 -18.34 -5.46
C ILE A 354 -8.19 -19.30 -5.74
N GLN A 355 -8.21 -19.97 -6.89
CA GLN A 355 -7.19 -20.97 -7.24
C GLN A 355 -6.07 -20.38 -8.11
N ASP A 356 -6.36 -19.35 -8.90
CA ASP A 356 -5.40 -18.64 -9.75
C ASP A 356 -5.61 -17.12 -9.62
N MET A 357 -4.51 -16.38 -9.46
CA MET A 357 -4.52 -14.92 -9.49
C MET A 357 -3.44 -14.41 -10.41
N ARG A 358 -3.77 -13.40 -11.20
CA ARG A 358 -2.86 -12.84 -12.21
C ARG A 358 -2.78 -11.32 -12.18
N ALA A 359 -1.58 -10.83 -12.48
CA ALA A 359 -1.34 -9.46 -12.92
C ALA A 359 -1.16 -9.45 -14.44
N GLY A 360 -2.21 -9.11 -15.18
CA GLY A 360 -2.25 -9.31 -16.62
C GLY A 360 -2.05 -10.80 -16.94
N ASP A 361 -0.95 -11.12 -17.64
CA ASP A 361 -0.63 -12.50 -18.00
C ASP A 361 0.27 -13.22 -16.98
N ILE A 362 0.67 -12.54 -15.90
CA ILE A 362 1.63 -13.07 -14.91
C ILE A 362 0.87 -13.77 -13.78
N PRO A 363 1.01 -15.09 -13.60
CA PRO A 363 0.43 -15.80 -12.46
C PRO A 363 1.22 -15.54 -11.18
N PHE A 364 0.52 -15.45 -10.05
CA PHE A 364 1.13 -15.37 -8.72
C PHE A 364 1.19 -16.72 -7.99
N ASN A 365 0.56 -17.77 -8.52
CA ASN A 365 0.29 -19.02 -7.81
C ASN A 365 1.12 -20.23 -8.30
N LYS A 366 2.31 -20.02 -8.89
CA LYS A 366 3.11 -21.11 -9.48
C LYS A 366 4.42 -21.37 -8.78
#